data_AF-A0A9L0IIU7-F1
#
_entry.id   AF-A0A9L0IIU7-F1
#
_cell.length_a   1.000
_cell.length_b   1.000
_cell.length_c   1.000
_cell.angle_alpha   90.00
_cell.angle_beta   90.00
_cell.angle_gamma   90.00
#
_symmetry.space_group_name_H-M   'P 1'
#
loop_
_entity.id
_entity.type
_entity.pdbx_description
1 polymer ?
#
loop_
_entity_poly.entity_id
_entity_poly.type
_entity_poly.pdbx_seq_one_letter_code
_entity_poly.pdbx_strand_id
1 'polypeptide(L)'
;MLRIKCHCKITSLYVECRKITTADVNEKNLLSCCKNQCPKELPCGHRCKEMCHPGECPFNCNQKVKLRCPCKRIKKELQCNKVRENQISIECDTTCKEMKRKASEIKEAEAKAALEEEKRRQQAELEAFENRLKGRRKKNRKRDEVAVELTLWQKYRYCLLPLCAVVVLVFAWYIAYDVD
;
A
#
# COMPACT_ATOMS: atom_id res chain seq x y z
N MET A 1 -31.32 -60.23 -25.32
CA MET A 1 -30.38 -59.09 -25.49
C MET A 1 -29.11 -59.40 -24.69
N LEU A 2 -27.95 -59.01 -25.19
CA LEU A 2 -26.65 -59.16 -24.53
C LEU A 2 -26.26 -57.86 -23.84
N ARG A 3 -25.74 -57.96 -22.62
CA ARG A 3 -25.20 -56.83 -21.86
C ARG A 3 -23.72 -56.66 -22.19
N ILE A 4 -23.37 -55.53 -22.78
CA ILE A 4 -22.00 -55.20 -23.19
C ILE A 4 -21.52 -53.96 -22.42
N LYS A 5 -20.24 -53.91 -22.06
CA LYS A 5 -19.65 -52.72 -21.44
C LYS A 5 -19.38 -51.66 -22.51
N CYS A 6 -19.77 -50.42 -22.23
CA CYS A 6 -19.46 -49.31 -23.12
C CYS A 6 -17.95 -48.98 -23.10
N HIS A 7 -17.43 -48.36 -24.17
CA HIS A 7 -16.04 -47.87 -24.21
C HIS A 7 -15.69 -46.88 -23.08
N CYS A 8 -16.69 -46.16 -22.57
CA CYS A 8 -16.52 -45.27 -21.42
C CYS A 8 -16.38 -46.01 -20.07
N LYS A 9 -16.64 -47.33 -20.02
CA LYS A 9 -16.65 -48.19 -18.82
C LYS A 9 -17.68 -47.84 -17.73
N ILE A 10 -18.41 -46.73 -17.88
CA ILE A 10 -19.45 -46.28 -16.93
C ILE A 10 -20.76 -47.02 -17.16
N THR A 11 -21.26 -47.00 -18.40
CA THR A 11 -22.57 -47.57 -18.74
C THR A 11 -22.44 -48.98 -19.33
N SER A 12 -23.50 -49.78 -19.15
CA SER A 12 -23.66 -51.06 -19.86
C SER A 12 -24.78 -50.91 -20.88
N LEU A 13 -24.58 -51.39 -22.10
CA LEU A 13 -25.54 -51.32 -23.19
C LEU A 13 -26.17 -52.70 -23.38
N TYR A 14 -27.46 -52.72 -23.73
CA TYR A 14 -28.17 -53.94 -24.09
C TYR A 14 -28.34 -53.98 -25.60
N VAL A 15 -27.69 -54.93 -26.25
CA VAL A 15 -27.65 -55.06 -27.71
C VAL A 15 -28.23 -56.41 -28.11
N GLU A 16 -28.92 -56.51 -29.24
CA GLU A 16 -29.39 -57.80 -29.75
C GLU A 16 -28.24 -58.72 -30.13
N CYS A 17 -28.35 -60.00 -29.76
CA CYS A 17 -27.32 -61.01 -30.01
C CYS A 17 -27.02 -61.15 -31.52
N ARG A 18 -28.05 -61.14 -32.35
CA ARG A 18 -27.91 -61.22 -33.81
C ARG A 18 -27.09 -60.05 -34.35
N LYS A 19 -27.44 -58.82 -33.96
CA LYS A 19 -26.78 -57.58 -34.41
C LYS A 19 -25.29 -57.53 -34.05
N ILE A 20 -24.91 -57.92 -32.83
CA ILE A 20 -23.50 -57.86 -32.44
C ILE A 20 -22.66 -59.00 -33.02
N THR A 21 -23.26 -60.18 -33.22
CA THR A 21 -22.52 -61.37 -33.68
C THR A 21 -22.19 -61.28 -35.17
N THR A 22 -23.13 -60.77 -35.98
CA THR A 22 -22.95 -60.60 -37.42
C THR A 22 -22.24 -59.31 -37.80
N ALA A 23 -22.12 -58.36 -36.87
CA ALA A 23 -21.51 -57.06 -37.12
C ALA A 23 -20.00 -57.13 -37.38
N ASP A 24 -19.53 -56.27 -38.28
CA ASP A 24 -18.11 -55.99 -38.50
C ASP A 24 -17.49 -55.26 -37.31
N VAL A 25 -16.16 -55.15 -37.28
CA VAL A 25 -15.43 -54.50 -36.18
C VAL A 25 -15.91 -53.07 -35.92
N ASN A 26 -16.17 -52.30 -36.98
CA ASN A 26 -16.66 -50.92 -36.87
C ASN A 26 -18.09 -50.84 -36.31
N GLU A 27 -18.98 -51.72 -36.77
CA GLU A 27 -20.35 -51.80 -36.27
C GLU A 27 -20.38 -52.27 -34.81
N LYS A 28 -19.53 -53.23 -34.43
CA LYS A 28 -19.34 -53.66 -33.03
C LYS A 28 -18.89 -52.49 -32.15
N ASN A 29 -17.99 -51.64 -32.65
CA ASN A 29 -17.55 -50.44 -31.94
C ASN A 29 -18.69 -49.43 -31.75
N LEU A 30 -19.53 -49.22 -32.76
CA LEU A 30 -20.72 -48.35 -32.69
C LEU A 30 -21.79 -48.90 -31.74
N LEU A 31 -22.04 -50.21 -31.77
CA LEU A 31 -22.99 -50.89 -30.87
C LEU A 31 -22.52 -50.88 -29.41
N SER A 32 -21.21 -50.83 -29.19
CA SER A 32 -20.58 -50.72 -27.87
C SER A 32 -20.35 -49.27 -27.42
N CYS A 33 -20.88 -48.28 -28.15
CA CYS A 33 -20.80 -46.87 -27.83
C CYS A 33 -22.15 -46.35 -27.29
N CYS A 34 -22.14 -45.68 -26.14
CA CYS A 34 -23.35 -45.10 -25.54
C CYS A 34 -23.83 -43.82 -26.25
N LYS A 35 -23.10 -43.37 -27.28
CA LYS A 35 -23.36 -42.14 -28.04
C LYS A 35 -23.45 -40.88 -27.16
N ASN A 36 -22.83 -40.89 -25.98
CA ASN A 36 -22.64 -39.71 -25.16
C ASN A 36 -21.22 -39.15 -25.36
N GLN A 37 -21.01 -37.90 -24.98
CA GLN A 37 -19.69 -37.30 -24.91
C GLN A 37 -18.76 -38.15 -24.02
N CYS A 38 -17.52 -38.32 -24.46
CA CYS A 38 -16.52 -39.08 -23.71
C CYS A 38 -16.28 -38.44 -22.33
N PRO A 39 -16.38 -39.20 -21.23
CA PRO A 39 -16.21 -38.66 -19.87
C PRO A 39 -14.74 -38.46 -19.48
N LYS A 40 -13.80 -38.89 -20.32
CA LYS A 40 -12.37 -38.79 -20.05
C LYS A 40 -11.90 -37.34 -20.16
N GLU A 41 -10.98 -36.97 -19.28
CA GLU A 41 -10.34 -35.66 -19.28
C GLU A 41 -9.06 -35.72 -20.11
N LEU A 42 -8.89 -34.70 -20.96
CA LEU A 42 -7.66 -34.45 -21.69
C LEU A 42 -6.59 -33.95 -20.73
N PRO A 43 -5.30 -34.05 -21.08
CA PRO A 43 -4.21 -33.55 -20.23
C PRO A 43 -4.34 -32.06 -19.89
N CYS A 44 -5.13 -31.28 -20.65
CA CYS A 44 -5.41 -29.87 -20.38
C CYS A 44 -6.47 -29.63 -19.29
N GLY A 45 -7.02 -30.68 -18.67
CA GLY A 45 -8.10 -30.61 -17.68
C GLY A 45 -9.49 -30.37 -18.27
N HIS A 46 -9.63 -30.40 -19.60
CA HIS A 46 -10.95 -30.31 -20.25
C HIS A 46 -11.46 -31.70 -20.61
N ARG A 47 -12.78 -31.89 -20.59
CA ARG A 47 -13.40 -33.12 -21.06
C ARG A 47 -13.25 -33.28 -22.57
N CYS A 48 -12.95 -34.49 -23.01
CA CYS A 48 -12.93 -34.83 -24.44
C CYS A 48 -14.29 -34.49 -25.08
N LYS A 49 -14.28 -33.75 -26.19
CA LYS A 49 -15.51 -33.36 -26.92
C LYS A 49 -15.99 -34.43 -27.89
N GLU A 50 -15.18 -35.44 -28.15
CA GLU A 50 -15.59 -36.53 -29.02
C GLU A 50 -16.65 -37.39 -28.34
N MET A 51 -17.46 -38.03 -29.18
CA MET A 51 -18.37 -39.07 -28.73
C MET A 51 -17.58 -40.22 -28.13
N CYS A 52 -18.22 -41.02 -27.28
CA CYS A 52 -17.61 -42.19 -26.67
C CYS A 52 -16.93 -43.05 -27.74
N HIS A 53 -15.61 -43.12 -27.68
CA HIS A 53 -14.77 -43.74 -28.69
C HIS A 53 -13.96 -44.87 -28.04
N PRO A 54 -13.57 -45.90 -28.80
CA PRO A 54 -12.59 -46.86 -28.33
C PRO A 54 -11.23 -46.19 -28.13
N GLY A 55 -10.42 -46.70 -27.21
CA GLY A 55 -9.03 -46.27 -27.03
C GLY A 55 -8.83 -44.96 -26.26
N GLU A 56 -7.70 -44.30 -26.55
CA GLU A 56 -7.26 -43.04 -25.95
C GLU A 56 -7.90 -41.83 -26.61
N CYS A 57 -8.10 -40.76 -25.84
CA CYS A 57 -8.69 -39.52 -26.36
C CYS A 57 -7.67 -38.76 -27.22
N PRO A 58 -8.13 -38.05 -28.26
CA PRO A 58 -7.23 -37.20 -29.04
C PRO A 58 -6.72 -36.04 -28.19
N PHE A 59 -5.44 -35.68 -28.36
CA PHE A 59 -4.79 -34.62 -27.57
C PHE A 59 -5.26 -33.20 -27.93
N ASN A 60 -6.01 -33.02 -29.02
CA ASN A 60 -6.39 -31.72 -29.58
C ASN A 60 -7.62 -31.11 -28.87
N CYS A 61 -7.36 -30.30 -27.85
CA CYS A 61 -8.45 -29.61 -27.14
C CYS A 61 -9.03 -28.43 -27.95
N ASN A 62 -10.23 -28.61 -28.50
CA ASN A 62 -11.00 -27.57 -29.21
C ASN A 62 -11.86 -26.69 -28.27
N GLN A 63 -11.52 -26.61 -26.98
CA GLN A 63 -12.21 -25.74 -26.04
C GLN A 63 -11.64 -24.31 -26.13
N LYS A 64 -12.53 -23.31 -26.08
CA LYS A 64 -12.12 -21.91 -26.02
C LYS A 64 -11.77 -21.55 -24.57
N VAL A 65 -10.59 -21.02 -24.36
CA VAL A 65 -10.11 -20.51 -23.07
C VAL A 65 -9.98 -18.99 -23.14
N LYS A 66 -10.33 -18.33 -22.04
CA LYS A 66 -10.22 -16.88 -21.90
C LYS A 66 -8.88 -16.55 -21.27
N LEU A 67 -7.94 -16.07 -22.07
CA LEU A 67 -6.66 -15.56 -21.56
C LEU A 67 -6.74 -14.05 -21.36
N ARG A 68 -5.94 -13.54 -20.43
CA ARG A 68 -5.84 -12.10 -20.12
C ARG A 68 -4.40 -11.64 -20.18
N CYS A 69 -4.16 -10.38 -20.51
CA CYS A 69 -2.85 -9.76 -20.32
C CYS A 69 -2.43 -9.81 -18.84
N PRO A 70 -1.13 -9.67 -18.52
CA PRO A 70 -0.66 -9.48 -17.14
C PRO A 70 -1.36 -8.32 -16.41
N CYS A 71 -1.76 -7.29 -17.17
CA CYS A 71 -2.52 -6.14 -16.72
C CYS A 71 -4.02 -6.39 -16.49
N LYS A 72 -4.54 -7.57 -16.84
CA LYS A 72 -5.97 -7.97 -16.85
C LYS A 72 -6.93 -7.11 -17.69
N ARG A 73 -6.45 -6.08 -18.40
CA ARG A 73 -7.24 -5.20 -19.30
C ARG A 73 -7.72 -5.92 -20.56
N ILE A 74 -6.79 -6.52 -21.30
CA ILE A 74 -7.08 -7.22 -22.55
C ILE A 74 -7.58 -8.63 -22.22
N LYS A 75 -8.68 -9.03 -22.83
CA LYS A 75 -9.20 -10.40 -22.80
C LYS A 75 -9.31 -10.90 -24.23
N LYS A 76 -8.76 -12.09 -24.52
CA LYS A 76 -8.94 -12.75 -25.81
C LYS A 76 -9.38 -14.19 -25.59
N GLU A 77 -10.26 -14.65 -26.45
CA GLU A 77 -10.69 -16.05 -26.50
C GLU A 77 -9.82 -16.80 -27.49
N LEU A 78 -9.12 -17.82 -27.00
CA LEU A 78 -8.18 -18.62 -27.80
C LEU A 78 -8.50 -20.10 -27.62
N GLN A 79 -8.12 -20.92 -28.59
CA GLN A 79 -8.30 -22.37 -28.49
C GLN A 79 -7.25 -22.96 -27.54
N CYS A 80 -7.68 -23.86 -26.65
CA CYS A 80 -6.82 -24.50 -25.65
C CYS A 80 -5.63 -25.23 -26.30
N ASN A 81 -5.84 -25.91 -27.43
CA ASN A 81 -4.74 -26.56 -28.14
C ASN A 81 -3.63 -25.57 -28.54
N LYS A 82 -4.01 -24.43 -29.13
CA LYS A 82 -3.08 -23.37 -29.54
C LYS A 82 -2.36 -22.70 -28.38
N VAL A 83 -3.02 -22.62 -27.23
CA VAL A 83 -2.43 -22.07 -26.00
C VAL A 83 -1.39 -23.02 -25.42
N ARG A 84 -1.64 -24.34 -25.43
CA ARG A 84 -0.72 -25.34 -24.88
C ARG A 84 0.57 -25.49 -25.69
N GLU A 85 0.48 -25.31 -26.99
CA GLU A 85 1.65 -25.30 -27.88
C GLU A 85 2.53 -24.05 -27.67
N ASN A 86 2.25 -23.22 -26.66
CA ASN A 86 2.95 -21.96 -26.34
C ASN A 86 3.05 -20.97 -27.51
N GLN A 87 2.31 -21.18 -28.59
CA GLN A 87 2.33 -20.32 -29.78
C GLN A 87 1.69 -18.95 -29.53
N ILE A 88 0.93 -18.78 -28.45
CA ILE A 88 0.13 -17.56 -28.22
C ILE A 88 0.28 -17.06 -26.78
N SER A 89 1.10 -16.02 -26.60
CA SER A 89 1.12 -15.18 -25.41
C SER A 89 0.19 -13.96 -25.59
N ILE A 90 -0.55 -13.56 -24.54
CA ILE A 90 -1.27 -12.28 -24.55
C ILE A 90 -0.42 -11.23 -23.86
N GLU A 91 0.19 -10.37 -24.67
CA GLU A 91 1.00 -9.27 -24.19
C GLU A 91 0.17 -8.00 -23.96
N CYS A 92 0.71 -7.10 -23.15
CA CYS A 92 0.17 -5.76 -22.97
C CYS A 92 0.46 -4.91 -24.21
N ASP A 93 -0.56 -4.28 -24.77
CA ASP A 93 -0.39 -3.21 -25.77
C ASP A 93 0.22 -1.94 -25.15
N THR A 94 0.54 -0.95 -25.99
CA THR A 94 1.10 0.35 -25.59
C THR A 94 0.21 1.03 -24.54
N THR A 95 -1.10 1.05 -24.77
CA THR A 95 -2.07 1.66 -23.86
C THR A 95 -2.12 0.97 -22.49
N CYS A 96 -1.98 -0.36 -22.42
CA CYS A 96 -1.89 -1.11 -21.17
C CYS A 96 -0.65 -0.70 -20.37
N LYS A 97 0.48 -0.53 -21.06
CA LYS A 97 1.76 -0.16 -20.43
C LYS A 97 1.69 1.28 -19.89
N GLU A 98 1.14 2.20 -20.67
CA GLU A 98 0.95 3.60 -20.26
C GLU A 98 -0.01 3.73 -19.07
N MET A 99 -1.15 3.04 -19.10
CA MET A 99 -2.11 3.04 -17.98
C MET A 99 -1.47 2.49 -16.71
N LYS A 100 -0.64 1.44 -16.81
CA LYS A 100 0.07 0.87 -15.67
C LYS A 100 1.06 1.88 -15.07
N ARG A 101 1.80 2.60 -15.92
CA ARG A 101 2.76 3.66 -15.51
C ARG A 101 2.06 4.82 -14.80
N LYS A 102 1.00 5.36 -15.41
CA LYS A 102 0.20 6.43 -14.80
C LYS A 102 -0.38 6.00 -13.46
N ALA A 103 -0.88 4.78 -13.37
CA ALA A 103 -1.42 4.26 -12.11
C ALA A 103 -0.34 4.08 -11.02
N SER A 104 0.90 3.68 -11.37
CA SER A 104 1.99 3.64 -10.38
C SER A 104 2.42 5.04 -9.96
N GLU A 105 2.53 5.98 -10.90
CA GLU A 105 2.90 7.37 -10.63
C GLU A 105 1.88 8.05 -9.70
N ILE A 106 0.58 7.86 -9.94
CA ILE A 106 -0.49 8.39 -9.08
C ILE A 106 -0.39 7.79 -7.67
N LYS A 107 -0.22 6.47 -7.55
CA LYS A 107 -0.08 5.82 -6.24
C LYS A 107 1.15 6.29 -5.47
N GLU A 108 2.26 6.48 -6.16
CA GLU A 108 3.48 7.01 -5.56
C GLU A 108 3.31 8.48 -5.14
N ALA A 109 2.62 9.29 -5.95
CA ALA A 109 2.31 10.68 -5.61
C ALA A 109 1.35 10.77 -4.41
N GLU A 110 0.31 9.94 -4.37
CA GLU A 110 -0.61 9.83 -3.25
C GLU A 110 0.11 9.38 -1.97
N ALA A 111 0.99 8.37 -2.06
CA ALA A 111 1.78 7.92 -0.93
C ALA A 111 2.74 9.00 -0.42
N LYS A 112 3.39 9.74 -1.32
CA LYS A 112 4.25 10.88 -0.95
C LYS A 112 3.46 12.02 -0.31
N ALA A 113 2.30 12.35 -0.85
CA ALA A 113 1.41 13.37 -0.30
C ALA A 113 0.89 12.98 1.08
N ALA A 114 0.50 11.72 1.28
CA ALA A 114 0.07 11.20 2.57
C ALA A 114 1.20 11.26 3.62
N LEU A 115 2.43 10.90 3.23
CA LEU A 115 3.60 11.03 4.12
C LEU A 115 3.93 12.48 4.46
N GLU A 116 3.79 13.41 3.52
CA GLU A 116 4.00 14.83 3.78
C GLU A 116 2.93 15.41 4.70
N GLU A 117 1.67 15.04 4.50
CA GLU A 117 0.56 15.45 5.35
C GLU A 117 0.73 14.90 6.78
N GLU A 118 1.14 13.64 6.93
CA GLU A 118 1.43 13.04 8.25
C GLU A 118 2.55 13.79 8.97
N LYS A 119 3.65 14.13 8.27
CA LYS A 119 4.75 14.93 8.84
C LYS A 119 4.28 16.32 9.29
N ARG A 120 3.44 16.99 8.50
CA ARG A 120 2.87 18.29 8.86
C ARG A 120 1.98 18.19 10.11
N ARG A 121 1.17 17.13 10.24
CA ARG A 121 0.37 16.87 11.44
C ARG A 121 1.26 16.65 12.68
N GLN A 122 2.29 15.81 12.56
CA GLN A 122 3.25 15.57 13.64
C GLN A 122 3.97 16.86 14.08
N GLN A 123 4.38 17.71 13.14
CA GLN A 123 4.99 19.00 13.45
C GLN A 123 4.01 19.94 14.18
N ALA A 124 2.76 20.03 13.72
CA ALA A 124 1.74 20.84 14.38
C ALA A 124 1.42 20.35 15.80
N GLU A 125 1.43 19.03 16.04
CA GLU A 125 1.26 18.46 17.38
C GLU A 125 2.42 18.80 18.32
N LEU A 126 3.67 18.72 17.83
CA LEU A 126 4.85 19.13 18.59
C LEU A 126 4.81 20.62 18.93
N GLU A 127 4.47 21.47 17.97
CA GLU A 127 4.36 22.91 18.20
C GLU A 127 3.24 23.24 19.21
N ALA A 128 2.08 22.59 19.10
CA ALA A 128 0.99 22.73 20.05
C ALA A 128 1.40 22.28 21.47
N PHE A 129 2.20 21.21 21.57
CA PHE A 129 2.75 20.75 22.85
C PHE A 129 3.74 21.75 23.46
N GLU A 130 4.68 22.28 22.66
CA GLU A 130 5.62 23.31 23.11
C GLU A 130 4.91 24.59 23.59
N ASN A 131 3.88 25.04 22.86
CA ASN A 131 3.12 26.23 23.23
C ASN A 131 2.36 26.04 24.55
N ARG A 132 1.81 24.83 24.81
CA ARG A 132 1.22 24.47 26.11
C ARG A 132 2.24 24.50 27.26
N LEU A 133 3.48 24.06 27.01
CA LEU A 133 4.55 24.14 28.01
C LEU A 133 4.96 25.59 28.30
N LYS A 134 5.08 26.44 27.28
CA LYS A 134 5.39 27.88 27.43
C LYS A 134 4.32 28.62 28.25
N GLY A 135 3.04 28.24 28.12
CA GLY A 135 1.93 28.80 28.92
C GLY A 135 1.98 28.51 30.43
N ARG A 136 2.80 27.56 30.89
CA ARG A 136 3.03 27.26 32.33
C ARG A 136 4.30 27.84 32.91
N ARG A 137 5.15 28.52 32.13
CA ARG A 137 6.09 29.45 32.74
C ARG A 137 5.24 30.53 33.39
N LYS A 138 4.96 30.33 34.69
CA LYS A 138 4.67 31.39 35.64
C LYS A 138 5.60 32.51 35.20
N LYS A 139 5.04 33.55 34.58
CA LYS A 139 5.70 34.85 34.47
C LYS A 139 6.32 34.99 35.84
N ASN A 140 7.65 34.89 35.94
CA ASN A 140 8.33 35.11 37.21
C ASN A 140 7.66 36.38 37.69
N ARG A 141 6.82 36.26 38.74
CA ARG A 141 6.15 37.39 39.36
C ARG A 141 7.29 38.35 39.46
N LYS A 142 7.26 39.45 38.66
CA LYS A 142 8.34 40.43 38.66
C LYS A 142 8.59 40.58 40.15
N ARG A 143 9.76 40.11 40.61
CA ARG A 143 10.24 40.53 41.90
C ARG A 143 10.30 42.00 41.60
N ASP A 144 9.30 42.75 42.11
CA ASP A 144 9.40 44.19 42.13
C ASP A 144 10.82 44.36 42.64
N GLU A 145 11.70 44.84 41.76
CA GLU A 145 12.88 45.51 42.23
C GLU A 145 12.23 46.60 43.05
N VAL A 146 12.05 46.33 44.34
CA VAL A 146 11.83 47.33 45.34
C VAL A 146 13.04 48.18 45.10
N ALA A 147 12.87 49.21 44.28
CA ALA A 147 13.80 50.28 44.12
C ALA A 147 14.00 50.69 45.57
N VAL A 148 15.13 50.28 46.14
CA VAL A 148 15.55 50.74 47.44
C VAL A 148 15.72 52.22 47.18
N GLU A 149 14.68 53.00 47.49
CA GLU A 149 14.72 54.45 47.52
C GLU A 149 15.95 54.78 48.35
N LEU A 150 17.06 55.06 47.65
CA LEU A 150 18.32 55.42 48.29
C LEU A 150 18.00 56.66 49.10
N THR A 151 17.90 56.48 50.42
CA THR A 151 17.59 57.55 51.37
C THR A 151 18.35 58.81 50.98
N LEU A 152 17.66 59.95 50.89
CA LEU A 152 18.21 61.23 50.42
C LEU A 152 19.57 61.58 51.05
N TRP A 153 19.81 61.10 52.27
CA TRP A 153 21.08 61.18 52.98
C TRP A 153 22.27 60.54 52.23
N GLN A 154 22.11 59.36 51.61
CA GLN A 154 23.18 58.73 50.81
C GLN A 154 23.54 59.55 49.57
N LYS A 155 22.59 60.29 48.99
CA LYS A 155 22.81 61.13 47.81
C LYS A 155 23.54 62.43 48.15
N TYR A 156 23.18 63.07 49.26
CA TYR A 156 23.78 64.34 49.67
C TYR A 156 25.02 64.20 50.56
N ARG A 157 25.29 63.02 51.12
CA ARG A 157 26.48 62.77 51.97
C ARG A 157 27.79 63.13 51.28
N TYR A 158 27.93 62.82 49.99
CA TYR A 158 29.14 63.15 49.23
C TYR A 158 29.32 64.64 48.94
N CYS A 159 28.24 65.44 48.97
CA CYS A 159 28.31 66.89 48.83
C CYS A 159 28.44 67.60 50.18
N LEU A 160 27.79 67.09 51.24
CA LEU A 160 27.78 67.72 52.56
C LEU A 160 29.12 67.54 53.30
N LEU A 161 29.76 66.37 53.20
CA LEU A 161 31.07 66.11 53.82
C LEU A 161 32.18 67.09 53.40
N PRO A 162 32.44 67.33 52.10
CA PRO A 162 33.47 68.28 51.69
C PRO A 162 33.10 69.72 52.05
N LEU A 163 31.80 70.08 52.00
CA LEU A 163 31.34 71.42 52.33
C LEU A 163 31.55 71.73 53.82
N CYS A 164 31.26 70.77 54.71
CA CYS A 164 31.56 70.89 56.13
C CYS A 164 33.08 70.95 56.39
N ALA A 165 33.90 70.17 55.68
CA ALA A 165 35.35 70.21 55.83
C ALA A 165 35.94 71.58 55.45
N VAL A 166 35.46 72.20 54.36
CA VAL A 166 35.89 73.54 53.94
C VAL A 166 35.49 74.58 54.99
N VAL A 167 34.27 74.52 55.54
CA VAL A 167 33.83 75.44 56.60
C VAL A 167 34.71 75.31 57.84
N VAL A 168 35.06 74.09 58.26
CA VAL A 168 35.95 73.88 59.41
C VAL A 168 37.35 74.42 59.15
N LEU A 169 37.89 74.25 57.93
CA LEU A 169 39.20 74.81 57.56
C LEU A 169 39.19 76.34 57.54
N VAL A 170 38.14 76.96 57.00
CA VAL A 170 37.97 78.42 57.02
C VAL A 170 37.83 78.93 58.44
N PHE A 171 37.07 78.23 59.29
CA PHE A 171 36.88 78.62 60.69
C PHE A 171 38.16 78.45 61.52
N ALA A 172 38.92 77.37 61.31
CA ALA A 172 40.23 77.18 61.93
C ALA A 172 41.24 78.23 61.45
N TRP A 173 41.21 78.58 60.17
CA TRP A 173 42.03 79.67 59.63
C TRP A 173 41.65 81.01 60.23
N TYR A 174 40.35 81.29 60.38
CA TYR A 174 39.85 82.52 61.01
C TYR A 174 40.29 82.61 62.48
N ILE A 175 40.17 81.52 63.25
CA ILE A 175 40.65 81.47 64.65
C ILE A 175 42.16 81.62 64.74
N ALA A 176 42.93 81.05 63.81
CA ALA A 176 44.39 81.20 63.79
C ALA A 176 44.82 82.64 63.42
N TYR A 177 44.03 83.34 62.60
CA TYR A 177 44.31 84.71 62.17
C TYR A 177 43.85 85.78 63.18
N ASP A 178 42.89 85.47 64.06
CA ASP A 178 42.44 86.35 65.16
C ASP A 178 43.34 86.25 66.42
N VAL A 179 44.38 85.42 66.40
CA VAL A 179 45.28 85.15 67.55
C VAL A 179 46.73 85.65 67.33
N ASP A 180 47.03 86.29 66.20
CA ASP A 180 48.26 87.06 65.94
C ASP A 180 47.96 88.57 65.83
#